data_AF-A0A917DEX0-F1
#
_entry.id   AF-A0A917DEX0-F1
#
_cell.length_a   1.000
_cell.length_b   1.000
_cell.length_c   1.000
_cell.angle_alpha   90.00
_cell.angle_beta   90.00
_cell.angle_gamma   90.00
#
_symmetry.space_group_name_H-M   'P 1'
#
loop_
_entity.id
_entity.type
_entity.pdbx_description
1 polymer ?
#
loop_
_entity_poly.entity_id
_entity_poly.type
_entity_poly.pdbx_seq_one_letter_code
_entity_poly.pdbx_strand_id
1 'polypeptide(L)'
;MSRGLSPTGELDIVLPAGRFERFADGTMRTTLADGSEVMAVAGASATDVARAECLGYDGDTDRMSLDHELVHLLLANWLGLPEPPTYRGIVEAKTGGTWWSGWRKEEAAVLAIQALAREVGVDIVALAKRATEKGTA
;
A
#
# COMPACT_ATOMS: atom_id res chain seq x y z
N MET A 1 -1.31 3.79 28.08
CA MET A 1 -2.24 4.86 27.66
C MET A 1 -2.72 4.52 26.27
N SER A 2 -3.91 3.93 26.16
CA SER A 2 -4.50 3.54 24.87
C SER A 2 -5.10 4.77 24.21
N ARG A 3 -4.50 5.26 23.11
CA ARG A 3 -5.11 6.30 22.28
C ARG A 3 -6.17 5.62 21.42
N GLY A 4 -7.43 5.78 21.80
CA GLY A 4 -8.56 5.45 20.95
C GLY A 4 -8.55 6.36 19.71
N LEU A 5 -8.02 5.86 18.61
CA LEU A 5 -8.29 6.40 17.28
C LEU A 5 -9.75 6.04 16.95
N SER A 6 -10.57 7.04 16.64
CA SER A 6 -11.93 6.80 16.11
C SER A 6 -11.83 5.95 14.84
N PRO A 7 -12.73 4.97 14.62
CA PRO A 7 -12.49 3.86 13.70
C PRO A 7 -12.88 4.13 12.23
N THR A 8 -13.04 5.38 11.80
CA THR A 8 -13.29 5.67 10.39
C THR A 8 -12.05 6.30 9.79
N GLY A 9 -11.18 5.48 9.19
CA GLY A 9 -10.19 5.98 8.25
C GLY A 9 -10.88 6.81 7.15
N GLU A 10 -10.20 7.83 6.63
CA GLU A 10 -10.66 8.59 5.46
C GLU A 10 -10.84 7.70 4.23
N LEU A 11 -10.12 6.59 4.20
CA LEU A 11 -10.23 5.54 3.20
C LEU A 11 -10.14 4.18 3.90
N ASP A 12 -11.04 3.27 3.54
CA ASP A 12 -11.04 1.87 3.97
C ASP A 12 -11.27 0.99 2.73
N ILE A 13 -10.30 0.14 2.43
CA ILE A 13 -10.29 -0.75 1.27
C ILE A 13 -10.07 -2.16 1.78
N VAL A 14 -11.01 -3.06 1.46
CA VAL A 14 -10.92 -4.48 1.83
C VAL A 14 -10.74 -5.30 0.55
N LEU A 15 -9.65 -6.05 0.46
CA LEU A 15 -9.38 -7.00 -0.60
C LEU A 15 -9.14 -8.37 0.03
N PRO A 16 -9.31 -9.48 -0.73
CA PRO A 16 -8.89 -10.82 -0.27
C PRO A 16 -7.46 -10.86 0.27
N ALA A 17 -6.57 -10.03 -0.29
CA ALA A 17 -5.16 -9.93 0.10
C ALA A 17 -4.88 -9.10 1.36
N GLY A 18 -5.90 -8.46 1.97
CA GLY A 18 -5.74 -7.64 3.17
C GLY A 18 -6.65 -6.42 3.22
N ARG A 19 -6.60 -5.71 4.34
CA ARG A 19 -7.34 -4.45 4.55
C ARG A 19 -6.38 -3.28 4.59
N PHE A 20 -6.69 -2.22 3.87
CA PHE A 20 -5.97 -0.95 3.89
C PHE A 20 -6.83 0.16 4.48
N GLU A 21 -6.23 0.94 5.36
CA GLU A 21 -6.83 2.12 5.96
C GLU A 21 -5.88 3.31 5.82
N ARG A 22 -6.41 4.46 5.39
CA ARG A 22 -5.72 5.77 5.49
C ARG A 22 -6.41 6.62 6.54
N PHE A 23 -5.64 7.15 7.48
CA PHE A 23 -6.14 8.03 8.54
C PHE A 23 -5.99 9.51 8.16
N ALA A 24 -6.71 10.39 8.86
CA ALA A 24 -6.71 11.83 8.59
C ALA A 24 -5.35 12.51 8.81
N ASP A 25 -4.44 11.89 9.55
CA ASP A 25 -3.08 12.39 9.75
C ASP A 25 -2.10 11.93 8.64
N GLY A 26 -2.59 11.26 7.59
CA GLY A 26 -1.77 10.72 6.50
C GLY A 26 -1.13 9.36 6.82
N THR A 27 -1.32 8.83 8.03
CA THR A 27 -0.87 7.48 8.37
C THR A 27 -1.65 6.46 7.53
N MET A 28 -0.94 5.45 7.06
CA MET A 28 -1.50 4.32 6.32
C MET A 28 -1.24 3.03 7.08
N ARG A 29 -2.25 2.17 7.12
CA ARG A 29 -2.17 0.86 7.75
C ARG A 29 -2.66 -0.21 6.78
N THR A 30 -1.86 -1.25 6.63
CA THR A 30 -2.29 -2.50 6.02
C THR A 30 -2.37 -3.59 7.09
N THR A 31 -3.55 -4.19 7.25
CA THR A 31 -3.80 -5.35 8.12
C THR A 31 -3.87 -6.62 7.27
N LEU A 32 -3.03 -7.60 7.59
CA LEU A 32 -2.97 -8.91 6.93
C LEU A 32 -4.02 -9.88 7.52
N ALA A 33 -4.20 -11.04 6.89
CA ALA A 33 -5.25 -12.00 7.26
C ALA A 33 -5.12 -12.55 8.70
N ASP A 34 -3.90 -12.61 9.24
CA ASP A 34 -3.61 -13.02 10.62
C ASP A 34 -3.74 -11.87 11.65
N GLY A 35 -4.15 -10.68 11.19
CA GLY A 35 -4.27 -9.48 12.01
C GLY A 35 -2.97 -8.71 12.23
N SER A 36 -1.85 -9.16 11.64
CA SER A 36 -0.60 -8.41 11.69
C SER A 36 -0.68 -7.10 10.87
N GLU A 37 0.07 -6.09 11.29
CA GLU A 37 -0.03 -4.73 10.75
C GLU A 37 1.30 -4.22 10.17
N VAL A 38 1.21 -3.62 8.98
CA VAL A 38 2.25 -2.80 8.36
C VAL A 38 1.78 -1.35 8.39
N MET A 39 2.64 -0.47 8.90
CA MET A 39 2.37 0.97 9.03
C MET A 39 3.28 1.72 8.07
N ALA A 40 2.71 2.68 7.35
CA ALA A 40 3.42 3.56 6.44
C ALA A 40 3.02 5.02 6.67
N VAL A 41 3.93 5.94 6.35
CA VAL A 41 3.69 7.39 6.32
C VAL A 41 4.52 7.96 5.19
N ALA A 42 4.01 9.00 4.53
CA ALA A 42 4.72 9.66 3.46
C ALA A 42 6.07 10.20 3.95
N GLY A 43 7.12 9.90 3.19
CA GLY A 43 8.42 10.54 3.37
C GLY A 43 8.35 12.01 2.96
N ALA A 44 9.12 12.86 3.65
CA ALA A 44 9.20 14.30 3.38
C ALA A 44 10.63 14.75 3.05
N SER A 45 11.56 13.81 2.83
CA SER A 45 12.93 14.15 2.47
C SER A 45 13.01 14.62 1.01
N ALA A 46 14.08 15.35 0.65
CA ALA A 46 14.33 15.75 -0.73
C ALA A 46 14.41 14.53 -1.69
N THR A 47 14.89 13.38 -1.20
CA THR A 47 14.91 12.13 -1.96
C THR A 47 13.50 11.61 -2.24
N ASP A 48 12.59 11.74 -1.27
CA ASP A 48 11.19 11.31 -1.44
C ASP A 48 10.46 12.19 -2.43
N VAL A 49 10.66 13.52 -2.34
CA VAL A 49 10.08 14.49 -3.28
C VAL A 49 10.59 14.24 -4.70
N ALA A 50 11.90 14.08 -4.89
CA ALA A 50 12.49 13.78 -6.20
C ALA A 50 11.98 12.45 -6.77
N ARG A 51 11.71 11.45 -5.92
CA ARG A 51 11.09 10.19 -6.33
C ARG A 51 9.63 10.40 -6.78
N ALA A 52 8.86 11.20 -6.05
CA ALA A 52 7.49 11.53 -6.41
C ALA A 52 7.42 12.26 -7.76
N GLU A 53 8.30 13.24 -7.99
CA GLU A 53 8.45 13.92 -9.29
C GLU A 53 8.76 12.93 -10.43
N CYS A 54 9.75 12.05 -10.23
CA CYS A 54 10.14 11.04 -11.22
C CYS A 54 8.98 10.09 -11.60
N LEU A 55 8.05 9.85 -10.67
CA LEU A 55 6.91 8.95 -10.85
C LEU A 55 5.62 9.67 -11.30
N GLY A 56 5.67 10.97 -11.60
CA GLY A 56 4.52 11.73 -12.12
C GLY A 56 3.53 12.20 -11.05
N TYR A 57 4.01 12.44 -9.83
CA TYR A 57 3.21 12.97 -8.71
C TYR A 57 3.49 14.45 -8.41
N ASP A 58 4.29 15.15 -9.21
CA ASP A 58 4.58 16.58 -9.03
C ASP A 58 5.09 16.94 -7.62
N GLY A 59 5.87 16.03 -7.01
CA GLY A 59 6.39 16.18 -5.65
C GLY A 59 5.41 15.80 -4.52
N ASP A 60 4.19 15.36 -4.84
CA ASP A 60 3.21 14.89 -3.86
C ASP A 60 3.59 13.50 -3.32
N THR A 61 4.33 13.49 -2.21
CA THR A 61 4.80 12.26 -1.57
C THR A 61 3.68 11.50 -0.85
N ASP A 62 2.62 12.19 -0.41
CA ASP A 62 1.47 11.55 0.23
C ASP A 62 0.67 10.74 -0.79
N ARG A 63 0.33 11.36 -1.93
CA ARG A 63 -0.37 10.64 -3.00
C ARG A 63 0.49 9.51 -3.58
N MET A 64 1.80 9.73 -3.73
CA MET A 64 2.72 8.68 -4.16
C MET A 64 2.70 7.49 -3.19
N SER A 65 2.75 7.75 -1.89
CA SER A 65 2.78 6.70 -0.86
C SER A 65 1.44 5.96 -0.78
N LEU A 66 0.32 6.68 -0.87
CA LEU A 66 -1.01 6.08 -0.93
C LEU A 66 -1.15 5.11 -2.11
N ASP A 67 -0.79 5.55 -3.31
CA ASP A 67 -0.87 4.71 -4.50
C ASP A 67 0.10 3.52 -4.40
N HIS A 68 1.28 3.72 -3.82
CA HIS A 68 2.26 2.66 -3.57
C HIS A 68 1.72 1.54 -2.67
N GLU A 69 1.18 1.88 -1.50
CA GLU A 69 0.65 0.90 -0.54
C GLU A 69 -0.56 0.14 -1.13
N LEU A 70 -1.44 0.84 -1.86
CA LEU A 70 -2.58 0.19 -2.51
C LEU A 70 -2.15 -0.78 -3.62
N VAL A 71 -1.07 -0.48 -4.35
CA VAL A 71 -0.60 -1.35 -5.43
C VAL A 71 -0.01 -2.66 -4.89
N HIS A 72 0.59 -2.69 -3.70
CA HIS A 72 0.98 -3.96 -3.06
C HIS A 72 -0.22 -4.89 -2.91
N LEU A 73 -1.32 -4.39 -2.34
CA LEU A 73 -2.53 -5.19 -2.14
C LEU A 73 -3.22 -5.56 -3.45
N LEU A 74 -3.29 -4.64 -4.40
CA LEU A 74 -3.85 -4.91 -5.73
C LEU A 74 -3.05 -5.98 -6.47
N LEU A 75 -1.72 -5.90 -6.44
CA LEU A 75 -0.84 -6.88 -7.07
C LEU A 75 -1.02 -8.27 -6.46
N ALA A 76 -1.05 -8.36 -5.13
CA ALA A 76 -1.32 -9.62 -4.43
C ALA A 76 -2.70 -10.19 -4.82
N ASN A 77 -3.73 -9.33 -4.82
CA ASN A 77 -5.09 -9.71 -5.22
C ASN A 77 -5.16 -10.21 -6.68
N TRP A 78 -4.50 -9.54 -7.64
CA TRP A 78 -4.46 -9.97 -9.03
C TRP A 78 -3.74 -11.30 -9.25
N LEU A 79 -2.72 -11.58 -8.44
CA LEU A 79 -1.97 -12.84 -8.48
C LEU A 79 -2.65 -13.96 -7.68
N GLY A 80 -3.77 -13.70 -7.02
CA GLY A 80 -4.45 -14.68 -6.16
C GLY A 80 -3.65 -15.05 -4.91
N LEU A 81 -2.76 -14.16 -4.46
CA LEU A 81 -1.97 -14.34 -3.24
C LEU A 81 -2.81 -13.95 -2.02
N PRO A 82 -2.60 -14.63 -0.88
CA PRO A 82 -3.32 -14.31 0.36
C PRO A 82 -2.93 -12.95 0.94
N GLU A 83 -1.76 -12.42 0.58
CA GLU A 83 -1.23 -11.13 1.03
C GLU A 83 0.00 -10.72 0.20
N PRO A 84 0.45 -9.45 0.28
CA PRO A 84 1.70 -8.99 -0.34
C PRO A 84 2.94 -9.62 0.32
N PRO A 85 3.81 -10.34 -0.41
CA PRO A 85 4.99 -10.98 0.16
C PRO A 85 5.97 -10.03 0.86
N THR A 86 6.14 -8.79 0.37
CA THR A 86 6.94 -7.75 1.02
C THR A 86 6.37 -7.41 2.40
N TYR A 87 5.05 -7.29 2.54
CA TYR A 87 4.42 -7.02 3.84
C TYR A 87 4.59 -8.19 4.82
N ARG A 88 4.44 -9.44 4.36
CA ARG A 88 4.77 -10.61 5.19
C ARG A 88 6.24 -10.57 5.64
N GLY A 89 7.16 -10.26 4.74
CA GLY A 89 8.58 -10.10 5.05
C GLY A 89 8.86 -9.00 6.08
N ILE A 90 8.14 -7.87 6.03
CA ILE A 90 8.20 -6.80 7.05
C ILE A 90 7.77 -7.33 8.42
N VAL A 91 6.64 -8.02 8.48
CA VAL A 91 6.09 -8.57 9.72
C VAL A 91 7.05 -9.58 10.35
N GLU A 92 7.58 -10.51 9.55
CA GLU A 92 8.54 -11.51 10.02
C GLU A 92 9.85 -10.88 10.50
N ALA A 93 10.37 -9.88 9.80
CA ALA A 93 11.60 -9.21 10.21
C ALA A 93 11.44 -8.46 11.56
N LYS A 94 10.25 -7.91 11.84
CA LYS A 94 9.96 -7.28 13.15
C LYS A 94 10.02 -8.26 14.32
N THR A 95 9.80 -9.55 14.08
CA THR A 95 9.82 -10.61 15.11
C THR A 95 11.12 -11.41 15.13
N GLY A 96 12.16 -10.95 14.41
CA GLY A 96 13.47 -11.61 14.33
C GLY A 96 13.57 -12.68 13.24
N GLY A 97 12.59 -12.77 12.35
CA GLY A 97 12.63 -13.57 11.13
C GLY A 97 13.55 -12.99 10.06
N THR A 98 13.68 -13.70 8.93
CA THR A 98 14.50 -13.27 7.80
C THR A 98 13.66 -12.49 6.81
N TRP A 99 14.16 -11.34 6.37
CA TRP A 99 13.52 -10.56 5.31
C TRP A 99 13.36 -11.38 4.02
N TRP A 100 12.19 -11.33 3.39
CA TRP A 100 11.94 -12.07 2.16
C TRP A 100 12.87 -11.59 1.02
N SER A 101 13.70 -12.47 0.49
CA SER A 101 14.74 -12.12 -0.49
C SER A 101 14.19 -11.61 -1.84
N GLY A 102 12.92 -11.90 -2.13
CA GLY A 102 12.24 -11.47 -3.35
C GLY A 102 11.67 -10.05 -3.33
N TRP A 103 11.74 -9.33 -2.21
CA TRP A 103 11.07 -8.03 -2.00
C TRP A 103 11.34 -7.01 -3.13
N ARG A 104 12.57 -6.97 -3.64
CA ARG A 104 12.96 -6.05 -4.74
C ARG A 104 12.16 -6.27 -6.01
N LYS A 105 11.69 -7.49 -6.28
CA LYS A 105 10.90 -7.81 -7.47
C LYS A 105 9.47 -7.28 -7.34
N GLU A 106 8.88 -7.46 -6.16
CA GLU A 106 7.55 -6.91 -5.86
C GLU A 106 7.58 -5.38 -5.88
N GLU A 107 8.54 -4.76 -5.19
CA GLU A 107 8.75 -3.30 -5.22
C GLU A 107 8.90 -2.76 -6.65
N ALA A 108 9.70 -3.44 -7.49
CA ALA A 108 9.87 -3.02 -8.88
C ALA A 108 8.55 -3.10 -9.67
N ALA A 109 7.73 -4.13 -9.43
CA ALA A 109 6.42 -4.24 -10.05
C ALA A 109 5.47 -3.14 -9.54
N VAL A 110 5.45 -2.87 -8.24
CA VAL A 110 4.65 -1.81 -7.62
C VAL A 110 4.99 -0.46 -8.23
N LEU A 111 6.27 -0.13 -8.32
CA LEU A 111 6.74 1.13 -8.89
C LEU A 111 6.41 1.25 -10.39
N ALA A 112 6.55 0.16 -11.14
CA ALA A 112 6.19 0.16 -12.56
C ALA A 112 4.69 0.36 -12.76
N ILE A 113 3.85 -0.32 -11.97
CA ILE A 113 2.39 -0.20 -12.05
C ILE A 113 1.96 1.22 -11.67
N GLN A 114 2.46 1.76 -10.56
CA GLN A 114 2.06 3.11 -10.13
C GLN A 114 2.52 4.18 -11.14
N ALA A 115 3.73 4.07 -11.70
CA ALA A 115 4.23 5.00 -12.71
C ALA A 115 3.38 4.94 -13.99
N LEU A 116 3.06 3.73 -14.46
CA LEU A 116 2.19 3.55 -15.62
C LEU A 116 0.79 4.10 -15.36
N ALA A 117 0.21 3.84 -14.19
CA ALA A 117 -1.11 4.34 -13.84
C ALA A 117 -1.15 5.87 -13.87
N ARG A 118 -0.11 6.54 -13.38
CA ARG A 118 0.04 8.01 -13.48
C ARG A 118 0.13 8.47 -14.93
N GLU A 119 0.98 7.83 -15.73
CA GLU A 119 1.16 8.16 -17.15
C GLU A 119 -0.15 8.07 -17.95
N VAL A 120 -0.97 7.04 -17.71
CA VAL A 120 -2.22 6.81 -18.46
C VAL A 120 -3.48 7.35 -17.76
N GLY A 121 -3.33 8.09 -16.66
CA GLY A 121 -4.46 8.71 -15.95
C GLY A 121 -5.40 7.74 -15.21
N VAL A 122 -4.89 6.59 -14.77
CA VAL A 122 -5.64 5.64 -13.94
C VAL A 122 -5.59 6.05 -12.47
N ASP A 123 -6.76 6.24 -11.86
CA ASP A 123 -6.89 6.42 -10.41
C ASP A 123 -6.83 5.07 -9.68
N ILE A 124 -5.71 4.82 -9.01
CA ILE A 124 -5.45 3.61 -8.23
C ILE A 124 -6.43 3.46 -7.06
N VAL A 125 -6.82 4.55 -6.40
CA VAL A 125 -7.80 4.50 -5.31
C VAL A 125 -9.15 4.03 -5.84
N ALA A 126 -9.61 4.58 -6.97
CA ALA A 126 -10.84 4.12 -7.60
C ALA A 126 -10.73 2.67 -8.10
N LEU A 127 -9.55 2.25 -8.59
CA LEU A 127 -9.29 0.87 -8.99
C LEU A 127 -9.40 -0.11 -7.81
N ALA A 128 -8.83 0.26 -6.66
CA ALA A 128 -8.91 -0.51 -5.43
C ALA A 128 -10.35 -0.65 -4.93
N LYS A 129 -11.13 0.45 -4.91
CA LYS A 129 -12.55 0.43 -4.56
C LYS A 129 -13.35 -0.54 -5.42
N ARG A 130 -13.15 -0.51 -6.74
CA ARG A 130 -13.82 -1.45 -7.67
C ARG A 130 -13.43 -2.91 -7.44
N ALA A 131 -12.21 -3.17 -6.99
CA ALA A 131 -11.75 -4.52 -6.71
C ALA A 131 -12.45 -5.09 -5.45
N THR A 132 -12.72 -4.25 -4.44
CA THR A 132 -13.54 -4.62 -3.27
C THR A 132 -14.95 -5.04 -3.67
N GLU A 133 -15.58 -4.30 -4.59
CA GLU A 133 -16.96 -4.56 -5.05
C GLU A 133 -17.10 -5.86 -5.86
N LYS A 134 -16.03 -6.31 -6.53
CA LYS A 134 -16.06 -7.53 -7.36
C LYS A 134 -15.79 -8.82 -6.59
N GLY A 135 -15.30 -8.74 -5.35
CA GLY A 135 -15.04 -9.90 -4.50
C GLY A 135 -16.27 -10.49 -3.80
N THR A 136 -17.47 -9.94 -4.04
CA THR A 136 -18.74 -10.32 -3.39
C THR A 136 -19.73 -11.06 -4.30
N ALA A 137 -19.29 -11.52 -5.49
CA ALA A 137 -20.11 -12.27 -6.44
C ALA A 137 -19.88 -13.79 -6.35
#